data_AF-A0A840BWQ0-F1
#
_entry.id   AF-A0A840BWQ0-F1
#
_cell.length_a   1.000
_cell.length_b   1.000
_cell.length_c   1.000
_cell.angle_alpha   90.00
_cell.angle_beta   90.00
_cell.angle_gamma   90.00
#
_symmetry.space_group_name_H-M   'P 1'
#
loop_
_entity.id
_entity.type
_entity.pdbx_description
1 polymer ?
#
loop_
_entity_poly.entity_id
_entity_poly.type
_entity_poly.pdbx_seq_one_letter_code
_entity_poly.pdbx_strand_id
1 'polypeptide(L)'
;MTTVLGRAGALVVIVSAGLALSGCGGREAKPVPATNVADVSLDCPAIAREFEANERQIVATIKEKDSANVKNAVLATTGVVLFLPALFFIDPKSPEKVEIDALRNRNRVLEDIARTKRCPAPESTLAEVYARLDGMPEAPPER
;
A
#
# COMPACT_ATOMS: atom_id res chain seq x y z
N MET A 1 42.94 -20.40 -27.89
CA MET A 1 41.99 -19.36 -28.35
C MET A 1 40.54 -19.88 -28.48
N THR A 2 40.13 -20.92 -27.75
CA THR A 2 38.74 -21.46 -27.80
C THR A 2 37.94 -21.23 -26.52
N THR A 3 38.59 -20.89 -25.41
CA THR A 3 37.96 -20.65 -24.09
C THR A 3 37.32 -19.27 -23.92
N VAL A 4 37.65 -18.30 -24.78
CA VAL A 4 37.12 -16.92 -24.70
C VAL A 4 35.70 -16.84 -25.29
N LEU A 5 35.41 -17.62 -26.33
CA LEU A 5 34.11 -17.61 -27.03
C LEU A 5 32.98 -18.22 -26.15
N GLY A 6 33.31 -19.24 -25.35
CA GLY A 6 32.37 -19.84 -24.38
C GLY A 6 32.08 -18.93 -23.18
N ARG A 7 33.08 -18.17 -22.70
CA ARG A 7 32.90 -17.19 -21.61
C ARG A 7 32.07 -15.99 -22.04
N ALA A 8 32.27 -15.50 -23.28
CA ALA A 8 31.49 -14.41 -23.85
C ALA A 8 30.02 -14.80 -24.09
N GLY A 9 29.76 -16.00 -24.62
CA GLY A 9 28.39 -16.50 -24.79
C GLY A 9 27.65 -16.69 -23.47
N ALA A 10 28.32 -17.24 -22.45
CA ALA A 10 27.76 -17.38 -21.11
C ALA A 10 27.44 -16.02 -20.46
N LEU A 11 28.34 -15.03 -20.59
CA LEU A 11 28.12 -13.67 -20.11
C LEU A 11 26.91 -13.00 -20.77
N VAL A 12 26.73 -13.16 -22.08
CA VAL A 12 25.60 -12.57 -22.82
C VAL A 12 24.27 -13.20 -22.40
N VAL A 13 24.22 -14.51 -22.17
CA VAL A 13 23.00 -15.21 -21.69
C VAL A 13 22.65 -14.80 -20.25
N ILE A 14 23.65 -14.62 -19.39
CA ILE A 14 23.44 -14.19 -18.01
C ILE A 14 22.93 -12.74 -17.95
N VAL A 15 23.48 -11.85 -18.79
CA VAL A 15 23.07 -10.44 -18.84
C VAL A 15 21.67 -10.27 -19.45
N SER A 16 21.34 -11.01 -20.51
CA SER A 16 20.00 -10.95 -21.12
C SER A 16 18.91 -11.54 -20.21
N ALA A 17 19.23 -12.59 -19.45
CA ALA A 17 18.33 -13.12 -18.42
C ALA A 17 18.10 -12.11 -17.27
N GLY A 18 19.13 -11.37 -16.86
CA GLY A 18 19.02 -10.34 -15.83
C GLY A 18 18.10 -9.17 -16.22
N LEU A 19 18.17 -8.74 -17.48
CA LEU A 19 17.30 -7.68 -18.02
C LEU A 19 15.83 -8.12 -18.18
N ALA A 20 15.58 -9.42 -18.34
CA ALA A 20 14.22 -9.96 -18.41
C ALA A 20 13.55 -10.07 -17.03
N LEU A 21 14.35 -10.13 -15.95
CA LEU A 21 13.88 -10.25 -14.56
C LEU A 21 13.70 -8.91 -13.85
N SER A 22 14.15 -7.79 -14.44
CA SER A 22 13.84 -6.44 -13.96
C SER A 22 12.41 -6.04 -14.34
N GLY A 23 11.42 -6.76 -13.81
CA GLY A 23 10.02 -6.35 -13.86
C GLY A 23 9.71 -5.33 -12.77
N CYS A 24 8.88 -4.33 -13.08
CA CYS A 24 8.22 -3.46 -12.08
C CYS A 24 7.36 -4.31 -11.13
N GLY A 25 7.94 -4.77 -10.03
CA GLY A 25 7.27 -5.60 -9.02
C GLY A 25 6.52 -4.81 -7.94
N GLY A 26 6.31 -3.50 -8.12
CA GLY A 26 5.64 -2.64 -7.14
C GLY A 26 4.19 -2.35 -7.55
N ARG A 27 3.25 -2.56 -6.63
CA ARG A 27 1.88 -2.00 -6.76
C ARG A 27 1.98 -0.50 -6.53
N GLU A 28 1.59 0.28 -7.53
CA GLU A 28 1.49 1.74 -7.38
C GLU A 28 0.30 2.08 -6.48
N ALA A 29 0.52 2.92 -5.46
CA ALA A 29 -0.54 3.38 -4.58
C ALA A 29 -1.58 4.20 -5.37
N LYS A 30 -2.87 3.97 -5.11
CA LYS A 30 -3.97 4.74 -5.71
C LYS A 30 -4.67 5.59 -4.64
N PRO A 31 -4.07 6.71 -4.21
CA PRO A 31 -4.64 7.54 -3.15
C PRO A 31 -5.96 8.18 -3.60
N VAL A 32 -6.95 8.15 -2.71
CA VAL A 32 -8.23 8.86 -2.90
C VAL A 32 -8.00 10.35 -2.62
N PRO A 33 -8.57 11.27 -3.42
CA PRO A 33 -8.48 12.70 -3.15
C PRO A 33 -9.20 13.05 -1.84
N ALA A 34 -8.57 13.88 -1.01
CA ALA A 34 -9.13 14.30 0.29
C ALA A 34 -10.41 15.14 0.14
N THR A 35 -10.50 15.91 -0.93
CA THR A 35 -11.64 16.80 -1.26
C THR A 35 -12.13 16.50 -2.66
N ASN A 36 -13.44 16.55 -2.87
CA ASN A 36 -14.06 16.42 -4.18
C ASN A 36 -14.91 17.65 -4.48
N VAL A 37 -14.97 18.05 -5.75
CA VAL A 37 -15.84 19.16 -6.20
C VAL A 37 -17.32 18.87 -5.86
N ALA A 38 -17.72 17.59 -5.83
CA ALA A 38 -19.08 17.19 -5.46
C ALA A 38 -19.43 17.37 -3.97
N ASP A 39 -18.44 17.67 -3.11
CA ASP A 39 -18.64 17.78 -1.64
C ASP A 39 -19.64 18.87 -1.25
N VAL A 40 -19.70 19.92 -2.06
CA VAL A 40 -20.65 21.02 -1.89
C VAL A 40 -22.10 20.52 -1.94
N SER A 41 -22.38 19.49 -2.75
CA SER A 41 -23.71 18.89 -2.94
C SER A 41 -24.04 17.73 -2.00
N LEU A 42 -23.14 17.34 -1.09
CA LEU A 42 -23.41 16.23 -0.15
C LEU A 42 -24.45 16.59 0.91
N ASP A 43 -25.51 15.79 1.01
CA ASP A 43 -26.46 15.84 2.14
C ASP A 43 -25.93 15.05 3.34
N CYS A 44 -26.42 15.33 4.56
CA CYS A 44 -26.02 14.59 5.77
C CYS A 44 -26.05 13.04 5.63
N PRO A 45 -27.10 12.40 5.06
CA PRO A 45 -27.08 10.96 4.85
C PRO A 45 -26.08 10.51 3.77
N ALA A 46 -25.73 11.38 2.82
CA ALA A 46 -24.69 11.08 1.83
C ALA A 46 -23.30 11.10 2.48
N ILE A 47 -23.03 12.09 3.34
CA ILE A 47 -21.78 12.18 4.12
C ILE A 47 -21.58 10.93 4.96
N ALA A 48 -22.61 10.50 5.70
CA ALA A 48 -22.53 9.29 6.54
C ALA A 48 -22.24 8.02 5.71
N ARG A 49 -22.90 7.86 4.56
CA ARG A 49 -22.66 6.72 3.66
C ARG A 49 -21.24 6.72 3.07
N GLU A 50 -20.74 7.90 2.70
CA GLU A 50 -19.40 8.03 2.16
C GLU A 50 -18.35 7.74 3.23
N PHE A 51 -18.53 8.25 4.45
CA PHE A 51 -17.66 7.97 5.58
C PHE A 51 -17.59 6.45 5.86
N GLU A 52 -18.74 5.77 5.90
CA GLU A 52 -18.80 4.31 6.09
C GLU A 52 -18.20 3.55 4.90
N ALA A 53 -18.37 4.04 3.67
CA ALA A 53 -17.74 3.46 2.49
C ALA A 53 -16.22 3.53 2.55
N ASN A 54 -15.67 4.66 3.00
CA ASN A 54 -14.24 4.82 3.21
C ASN A 54 -13.73 3.87 4.30
N GLU A 55 -14.45 3.73 5.42
CA GLU A 55 -14.08 2.77 6.48
C GLU A 55 -14.07 1.32 5.97
N ARG A 56 -15.07 0.91 5.20
CA ARG A 56 -15.09 -0.42 4.56
C ARG A 56 -13.88 -0.64 3.65
N GLN A 57 -13.48 0.39 2.91
CA GLN A 57 -12.31 0.33 2.03
C GLN A 57 -11.01 0.21 2.84
N ILE A 58 -10.88 0.94 3.95
CA ILE A 58 -9.74 0.81 4.88
C ILE A 58 -9.60 -0.64 5.37
N VAL A 59 -10.70 -1.26 5.82
CA VAL A 59 -10.69 -2.66 6.28
C VAL A 59 -10.29 -3.62 5.16
N ALA A 60 -10.76 -3.38 3.93
CA ALA A 60 -10.37 -4.19 2.78
C ALA A 60 -8.88 -4.10 2.48
N THR A 61 -8.32 -2.88 2.43
CA THR A 61 -6.89 -2.64 2.21
C THR A 61 -6.01 -3.26 3.30
N ILE A 62 -6.45 -3.24 4.56
CA ILE A 62 -5.73 -3.91 5.67
C ILE A 62 -5.72 -5.43 5.46
N LYS A 63 -6.87 -6.04 5.11
CA LYS A 63 -6.96 -7.48 4.85
C LYS A 63 -6.11 -7.90 3.65
N GLU A 64 -6.08 -7.08 2.60
CA GLU A 64 -5.20 -7.29 1.44
C GLU A 64 -3.73 -7.31 1.89
N LYS A 65 -3.30 -6.32 2.70
CA LYS A 65 -1.95 -6.26 3.28
C LYS A 65 -1.60 -7.52 4.07
N ASP A 66 -2.47 -7.93 4.99
CA ASP A 66 -2.23 -9.10 5.85
C ASP A 66 -2.13 -10.40 5.02
N SER A 67 -2.99 -10.55 4.01
CA SER A 67 -2.96 -11.71 3.11
C SER A 67 -1.71 -11.75 2.22
N ALA A 68 -1.21 -10.58 1.79
CA ALA A 68 0.01 -10.47 1.00
C ALA A 68 1.25 -10.79 1.84
N ASN A 69 1.30 -10.28 3.07
CA ASN A 69 2.42 -10.54 4.00
C ASN A 69 2.54 -12.02 4.36
N VAL A 70 1.42 -12.72 4.59
CA VAL A 70 1.43 -14.16 4.93
C VAL A 70 1.97 -15.01 3.77
N LYS A 71 1.59 -14.68 2.52
CA LYS A 71 2.06 -15.42 1.33
C LYS A 71 3.55 -15.18 1.07
N ASN A 72 4.03 -13.96 1.28
CA ASN A 72 5.44 -13.61 1.11
C ASN A 72 6.34 -14.20 2.22
N ALA A 73 5.82 -14.39 3.43
CA ALA A 73 6.56 -15.02 4.53
C ALA A 73 6.93 -16.49 4.24
N VAL A 74 6.04 -17.24 3.58
CA VAL A 74 6.28 -18.64 3.19
C VAL A 74 7.29 -18.75 2.04
N LEU A 75 7.28 -17.79 1.12
CA LEU A 75 8.28 -17.69 0.04
C LEU A 75 9.66 -17.27 0.57
N ALA A 76 9.71 -16.45 1.62
CA ALA A 76 10.97 -16.05 2.25
C ALA A 76 11.73 -17.26 2.84
N THR A 77 11.06 -18.19 3.52
CA THR A 77 11.74 -19.35 4.14
C THR A 77 12.41 -20.29 3.13
N THR A 78 11.89 -20.39 1.91
CA THR A 78 12.48 -21.23 0.85
C THR A 78 13.40 -20.42 -0.08
N GLY A 79 13.17 -19.11 -0.20
CA GLY A 79 13.89 -18.21 -1.11
C GLY A 79 15.10 -17.48 -0.50
N VAL A 80 15.21 -17.34 0.82
CA VAL A 80 16.28 -16.57 1.51
C VAL A 80 17.69 -17.02 1.13
N VAL A 81 17.91 -18.30 0.81
CA VAL A 81 19.24 -18.80 0.39
C VAL A 81 19.58 -18.45 -1.08
N LEU A 82 18.58 -18.31 -1.95
CA LEU A 82 18.77 -18.03 -3.40
C LEU A 82 18.55 -16.56 -3.77
N PHE A 83 17.76 -15.82 -2.99
CA PHE A 83 17.32 -14.44 -3.25
C PHE A 83 17.79 -13.46 -2.17
N LEU A 84 18.80 -13.81 -1.37
CA LEU A 84 19.43 -12.91 -0.39
C LEU A 84 19.82 -11.54 -0.97
N PRO A 85 20.36 -11.43 -2.21
CA PRO A 85 20.62 -10.13 -2.84
C PRO A 85 19.34 -9.39 -3.28
N ALA A 86 18.25 -10.10 -3.55
CA ALA A 86 16.98 -9.53 -4.00
C ALA A 86 16.12 -8.99 -2.85
N LEU A 87 16.37 -9.44 -1.61
CA LEU A 87 15.73 -8.88 -0.41
C LEU A 87 16.08 -7.39 -0.19
N PHE A 88 17.22 -6.93 -0.69
CA PHE A 88 17.60 -5.50 -0.68
C PHE A 88 16.76 -4.62 -1.61
N PHE A 89 15.94 -5.21 -2.50
CA PHE A 89 15.09 -4.49 -3.46
C PHE A 89 13.59 -4.61 -3.14
N ILE A 90 13.22 -5.14 -1.98
CA ILE A 90 11.85 -5.02 -1.48
C ILE A 90 11.67 -3.58 -1.01
N ASP A 91 10.92 -2.77 -1.77
CA ASP A 91 10.56 -1.42 -1.37
C ASP A 91 9.67 -1.49 -0.11
N PRO A 92 10.11 -0.95 1.04
CA PRO A 92 9.30 -0.92 2.26
C PRO A 92 8.13 0.07 2.18
N LYS A 93 8.00 0.85 1.09
CA LYS A 93 6.78 1.61 0.83
C LYS A 93 5.62 0.66 0.54
N SER A 94 4.90 0.30 1.60
CA SER A 94 3.60 -0.36 1.48
C SER A 94 2.59 0.62 0.85
N PRO A 95 2.19 0.46 -0.43
CA PRO A 95 1.19 1.32 -1.05
C PRO A 95 -0.13 1.35 -0.27
N GLU A 96 -0.38 0.32 0.53
CA GLU A 96 -1.53 0.18 1.43
C GLU A 96 -1.55 1.26 2.52
N LYS A 97 -0.40 1.65 3.08
CA LYS A 97 -0.34 2.72 4.10
C LYS A 97 -0.76 4.06 3.50
N VAL A 98 -0.27 4.36 2.30
CA VAL A 98 -0.62 5.58 1.55
C VAL A 98 -2.12 5.63 1.24
N GLU A 99 -2.73 4.50 0.88
CA GLU A 99 -4.17 4.40 0.62
C GLU A 99 -5.00 4.58 1.90
N ILE A 100 -4.59 3.95 3.00
CA ILE A 100 -5.26 4.08 4.31
C ILE A 100 -5.17 5.53 4.81
N ASP A 101 -4.01 6.17 4.69
CA ASP A 101 -3.83 7.56 5.10
C ASP A 101 -4.64 8.53 4.23
N ALA A 102 -4.75 8.26 2.92
CA ALA A 102 -5.60 9.02 2.00
C ALA A 102 -7.09 8.91 2.39
N LEU A 103 -7.57 7.71 2.68
CA LEU A 103 -8.96 7.47 3.13
C LEU A 103 -9.22 8.11 4.50
N ARG A 104 -8.26 8.05 5.43
CA ARG A 104 -8.37 8.71 6.73
C ARG A 104 -8.44 10.23 6.57
N ASN A 105 -7.62 10.79 5.70
CA ASN A 105 -7.66 12.23 5.41
C ASN A 105 -9.00 12.66 4.79
N ARG A 106 -9.54 11.85 3.88
CA ARG A 106 -10.86 12.05 3.31
C ARG A 106 -11.96 12.08 4.38
N ASN A 107 -11.92 11.13 5.33
CA ASN A 107 -12.88 11.09 6.43
C ASN A 107 -12.80 12.33 7.33
N ARG A 108 -11.61 12.87 7.61
CA ARG A 108 -11.46 14.14 8.33
C ARG A 108 -12.14 15.31 7.60
N VAL A 109 -11.97 15.39 6.28
CA VAL A 109 -12.66 16.40 5.47
C VAL A 109 -14.18 16.22 5.53
N LEU A 110 -14.69 14.98 5.47
CA LEU A 110 -16.12 14.70 5.61
C LEU A 110 -16.66 15.11 6.99
N GLU A 111 -15.89 14.93 8.05
CA GLU A 111 -16.22 15.44 9.39
C GLU A 111 -16.30 16.97 9.42
N ASP A 112 -15.34 17.66 8.79
CA ASP A 112 -15.33 19.12 8.68
C ASP A 112 -16.57 19.65 7.91
N ILE A 113 -16.93 18.97 6.82
CA ILE A 113 -18.13 19.27 6.03
C ILE A 113 -19.38 19.01 6.87
N ALA A 114 -19.44 17.89 7.59
CA ALA A 114 -20.57 17.56 8.48
C ALA A 114 -20.76 18.64 9.56
N ARG A 115 -19.66 19.11 10.19
CA ARG A 115 -19.70 20.20 11.17
C ARG A 115 -20.20 21.50 10.56
N THR A 116 -19.71 21.85 9.38
CA THR A 116 -20.12 23.06 8.65
C THR A 116 -21.61 23.02 8.28
N LYS A 117 -22.11 21.84 7.88
CA LYS A 117 -23.52 21.62 7.51
C LYS A 117 -24.43 21.32 8.70
N ARG A 118 -23.90 21.30 9.94
CA ARG A 118 -24.62 20.94 11.18
C ARG A 118 -25.28 19.54 11.12
N CYS A 119 -24.62 18.61 10.44
CA CYS A 119 -25.01 17.21 10.41
C CYS A 119 -24.60 16.51 11.72
N PRO A 120 -25.23 15.38 12.07
CA PRO A 120 -24.73 14.48 13.11
C PRO A 120 -23.28 14.08 12.79
N ALA A 121 -22.43 14.03 13.82
CA ALA A 121 -21.05 13.60 13.65
C ALA A 121 -21.03 12.12 13.23
N PRO A 122 -20.30 11.76 12.16
CA PRO A 122 -20.09 10.36 11.81
C PRO A 122 -19.22 9.70 12.88
N GLU A 123 -19.70 8.59 13.43
CA GLU A 123 -18.98 7.80 14.44
C GLU A 123 -18.07 6.78 13.73
N SER A 124 -16.77 6.83 14.01
CA SER A 124 -15.83 5.86 13.43
C SER A 124 -15.92 4.52 14.14
N THR A 125 -16.11 3.43 13.40
CA THR A 125 -16.07 2.08 13.98
C THR A 125 -14.64 1.54 14.08
N LEU A 126 -13.68 2.24 13.48
CA LEU A 126 -12.30 1.82 13.32
C LEU A 126 -11.32 2.44 14.33
N ALA A 127 -11.78 3.02 15.43
CA ALA A 127 -10.92 3.68 16.43
C ALA A 127 -9.76 2.78 16.91
N GLU A 128 -10.05 1.52 17.25
CA GLU A 128 -9.03 0.54 17.66
C GLU A 128 -8.08 0.18 16.50
N VAL A 129 -8.60 0.12 15.27
CA VAL A 129 -7.82 -0.18 14.08
C VAL A 129 -6.85 0.97 13.77
N TYR A 130 -7.30 2.22 13.89
CA TYR A 130 -6.44 3.40 13.74
C TYR A 130 -5.36 3.44 14.82
N ALA A 131 -5.69 3.15 16.08
CA ALA A 131 -4.70 3.06 17.14
C ALA A 131 -3.64 1.99 16.86
N ARG A 132 -4.04 0.83 16.32
CA ARG A 132 -3.10 -0.21 15.88
C ARG A 132 -2.25 0.24 14.69
N LEU A 133 -2.84 0.95 13.72
CA LEU A 133 -2.12 1.50 12.57
C LEU A 133 -1.05 2.52 12.99
N ASP A 134 -1.39 3.38 13.94
CA ASP A 134 -0.51 4.43 14.45
C ASP A 134 0.58 3.87 15.39
N GLY A 135 0.30 2.75 16.06
CA GLY A 135 1.25 2.01 16.90
C GLY A 135 2.12 1.00 16.16
N MET A 136 1.86 0.73 14.87
CA MET A 136 2.76 -0.12 14.06
C MET A 136 4.06 0.67 13.82
N PRO A 137 5.23 0.20 14.33
CA PRO A 137 6.48 0.90 14.10
C PRO A 137 6.70 1.00 12.59
N GLU A 138 6.90 2.23 12.13
CA GLU A 138 7.43 2.51 10.80
C GLU A 138 8.73 1.71 10.67
N ALA A 139 8.85 0.90 9.61
CA ALA A 139 10.07 0.14 9.38
C ALA A 139 11.27 1.12 9.47
N PRO A 140 12.36 0.76 10.17
CA PRO A 140 13.43 1.70 10.47
C PRO A 140 13.89 2.41 9.20
N PRO A 141 14.14 3.73 9.24
CA PRO A 141 14.64 4.46 8.09
C PRO A 141 15.96 3.82 7.64
N GLU A 142 15.96 3.21 6.46
CA GLU A 142 17.17 2.76 5.79
C GLU A 142 18.03 3.99 5.50
N ARG A 143 19.23 3.98 6.07
CA ARG A 143 20.19 5.07 6.11
C ARG A 143 21.21 4.93 4.99
#